data_AF-A0A820Q6V7-F1
#
_entry.id   AF-A0A820Q6V7-F1
#
_cell.length_a   1.000
_cell.length_b   1.000
_cell.length_c   1.000
_cell.angle_alpha   90.00
_cell.angle_beta   90.00
_cell.angle_gamma   90.00
#
_symmetry.space_group_name_H-M   'P 1'
#
loop_
_entity.id
_entity.type
_entity.pdbx_description
1 polymer ?
#
loop_
_entity_poly.entity_id
_entity_poly.type
_entity_poly.pdbx_seq_one_letter_code
_entity_poly.pdbx_strand_id
1 'polypeptide(L)'
;GDASIVVVGGQESMSQAPHCMPLRNGKKMGDATLIDSMVHDGLTDAFNHVHMGITAETVAHASAVTREEQDEFAFSSQQKCEQAMSLRHFDAEIEPIVLATSKSMLIIVFTKIIEFNIYFIFYF
;
A
#
# COMPACT_ATOMS: atom_id res chain seq x y z
N GLY A 1 -6.06 -35.69 -2.47
CA GLY A 1 -6.68 -35.64 -3.80
C GLY A 1 -7.64 -34.48 -3.83
N ASP A 2 -7.17 -33.29 -3.43
CA ASP A 2 -8.09 -32.27 -2.91
C ASP A 2 -8.29 -31.12 -3.91
N ALA A 3 -7.34 -30.92 -4.84
CA ALA A 3 -7.51 -30.09 -6.03
C ALA A 3 -6.50 -30.52 -7.12
N SER A 4 -6.84 -30.25 -8.39
CA SER A 4 -5.96 -30.51 -9.54
C SER A 4 -5.32 -29.24 -10.12
N ILE A 5 -6.04 -28.11 -10.10
CA ILE A 5 -5.55 -26.78 -10.50
C ILE A 5 -6.19 -25.76 -9.56
N VAL A 6 -5.41 -24.80 -9.07
CA VAL A 6 -5.87 -23.74 -8.16
C VAL A 6 -5.32 -22.40 -8.64
N VAL A 7 -6.15 -21.35 -8.60
CA VAL A 7 -5.74 -19.96 -8.83
C VAL A 7 -5.47 -19.31 -7.48
N VAL A 8 -4.31 -18.66 -7.35
CA VAL A 8 -3.87 -17.98 -6.13
C VAL A 8 -3.35 -16.58 -6.46
N GLY A 9 -3.47 -15.67 -5.51
CA GLY A 9 -3.05 -14.27 -5.65
C GLY A 9 -3.67 -13.40 -4.57
N GLY A 10 -3.58 -12.09 -4.76
CA GLY A 10 -4.20 -11.09 -3.91
C GLY A 10 -4.55 -9.84 -4.72
N GLN A 11 -5.50 -9.06 -4.21
CA GLN A 11 -5.91 -7.76 -4.75
C GLN A 11 -6.07 -6.80 -3.58
N GLU A 12 -5.67 -5.55 -3.76
CA GLU A 12 -5.81 -4.50 -2.76
C GLU A 12 -6.17 -3.16 -3.42
N SER A 13 -6.95 -2.31 -2.73
CA SER A 13 -7.27 -0.96 -3.19
C SER A 13 -7.39 -0.01 -2.00
N MET A 14 -6.23 0.39 -1.46
CA MET A 14 -6.16 1.27 -0.28
C MET A 14 -6.84 2.62 -0.51
N SER A 15 -6.77 3.18 -1.73
CA SER A 15 -7.45 4.45 -2.06
C SER A 15 -8.98 4.39 -1.95
N GLN A 16 -9.55 3.18 -1.98
CA GLN A 16 -11.00 2.96 -1.83
C GLN A 16 -11.37 2.44 -0.43
N ALA A 17 -10.43 2.41 0.51
CA ALA A 17 -10.71 1.98 1.87
C ALA A 17 -11.75 2.91 2.52
N PRO A 18 -12.82 2.36 3.11
CA PRO A 18 -13.88 3.17 3.71
C PRO A 18 -13.44 3.77 5.05
N HIS A 19 -14.14 4.81 5.45
CA HIS A 19 -14.21 5.17 6.86
C HIS A 19 -15.37 4.44 7.53
N CYS A 20 -15.15 3.94 8.74
CA CYS A 20 -16.06 3.09 9.49
C CYS A 20 -16.47 3.75 10.81
N MET A 21 -17.68 3.47 11.28
CA MET A 21 -18.12 3.92 12.60
C MET A 21 -18.98 2.81 13.24
N PRO A 22 -18.66 2.34 14.46
CA PRO A 22 -19.36 1.22 15.08
C PRO A 22 -20.71 1.64 15.68
N LEU A 23 -21.72 1.83 14.83
CA LEU A 23 -23.05 2.30 15.22
C LEU A 23 -24.15 1.22 15.28
N ARG A 24 -23.81 -0.07 15.14
CA ARG A 24 -24.82 -1.15 15.04
C ARG A 24 -25.84 -1.16 16.19
N ASN A 25 -25.41 -0.84 17.42
CA ASN A 25 -26.27 -0.78 18.60
C ASN A 25 -26.76 0.65 18.94
N GLY A 26 -26.52 1.60 18.05
CA GLY A 26 -26.78 3.02 18.24
C GLY A 26 -25.82 3.71 19.22
N LYS A 27 -25.73 5.04 19.11
CA LYS A 27 -25.05 5.89 20.09
C LYS A 27 -26.06 6.91 20.64
N LYS A 28 -26.30 6.85 21.96
CA LYS A 28 -27.36 7.67 22.59
C LYS A 28 -26.98 9.14 22.76
N MET A 29 -25.74 9.43 23.17
CA MET A 29 -25.23 10.78 23.40
C MET A 29 -23.68 10.78 23.36
N GLY A 30 -23.06 11.91 23.04
CA GLY A 30 -21.61 12.11 23.01
C GLY A 30 -20.93 11.79 21.67
N ASP A 31 -19.64 12.08 21.58
CA ASP A 31 -18.87 12.07 20.33
C ASP A 31 -18.66 10.68 19.76
N ALA A 32 -18.85 10.49 18.45
CA ALA A 32 -18.55 9.26 17.74
C ALA A 32 -17.33 9.44 16.84
N THR A 33 -16.38 8.51 16.92
CA THR A 33 -15.16 8.56 16.11
C THR A 33 -15.39 7.87 14.77
N LEU A 34 -15.07 8.58 13.70
CA LEU A 34 -14.97 8.02 12.36
C LEU A 34 -13.58 7.39 12.19
N ILE A 35 -13.53 6.08 12.01
CA ILE A 35 -12.31 5.27 11.96
C ILE A 35 -11.88 5.12 10.50
N ASP A 36 -10.63 5.43 10.18
CA ASP A 36 -10.05 5.08 8.88
C ASP A 36 -9.73 3.57 8.88
N SER A 37 -10.41 2.79 8.03
CA SER A 37 -10.20 1.34 7.97
C SER A 37 -8.83 0.95 7.40
N MET A 38 -8.25 1.76 6.51
CA MET A 38 -6.91 1.50 5.97
C MET A 38 -5.88 1.50 7.09
N VAL A 39 -5.94 2.52 7.95
CA VAL A 39 -5.02 2.67 9.07
C VAL A 39 -5.31 1.61 10.14
N HIS A 40 -6.58 1.46 10.51
CA HIS A 40 -6.98 0.58 11.60
C HIS A 40 -6.78 -0.91 11.27
N ASP A 41 -7.21 -1.35 10.09
CA ASP A 41 -7.21 -2.78 9.72
C ASP A 41 -5.91 -3.20 9.02
N GLY A 42 -5.20 -2.28 8.35
CA GLY A 42 -4.04 -2.59 7.51
C GLY A 42 -2.69 -2.10 8.03
N LEU A 43 -2.64 -0.96 8.75
CA LEU A 43 -1.38 -0.27 9.08
C LEU A 43 -1.13 -0.09 10.59
N THR A 44 -1.98 -0.65 11.44
CA THR A 44 -1.84 -0.58 12.90
C THR A 44 -1.58 -1.97 13.47
N ASP A 45 -0.58 -2.08 14.33
CA ASP A 45 -0.30 -3.29 15.09
C ASP A 45 -1.48 -3.57 16.03
N ALA A 46 -2.12 -4.73 15.88
CA ALA A 46 -3.30 -5.09 16.67
C ALA A 46 -3.02 -5.33 18.17
N PHE A 47 -1.76 -5.60 18.54
CA PHE A 47 -1.35 -5.90 19.91
C PHE A 47 -0.77 -4.68 20.62
N ASN A 48 0.07 -3.94 19.91
CA ASN A 48 0.79 -2.78 20.45
C ASN A 48 0.06 -1.46 20.18
N HIS A 49 -0.94 -1.46 19.31
CA HIS A 49 -1.72 -0.28 18.90
C HIS A 49 -0.85 0.88 18.40
N VAL A 50 0.22 0.55 17.66
CA VAL A 50 1.13 1.52 17.03
C VAL A 50 1.10 1.36 15.52
N HIS A 51 1.37 2.45 14.80
CA HIS A 51 1.50 2.42 13.34
C HIS A 51 2.69 1.54 12.91
N MET A 52 2.59 0.87 11.77
CA MET A 52 3.68 0.04 11.21
C MET A 52 4.98 0.83 10.97
N GLY A 53 4.92 2.15 10.82
CA GLY A 53 6.15 2.99 10.78
C GLY A 53 6.96 2.91 12.07
N ILE A 54 6.30 2.82 13.23
CA ILE A 54 6.98 2.72 14.53
C ILE A 54 7.68 1.36 14.69
N THR A 55 7.13 0.30 14.11
CA THR A 55 7.78 -1.01 14.13
C THR A 55 9.03 -1.00 13.25
N ALA A 56 9.00 -0.31 12.11
CA ALA A 56 10.18 -0.09 11.27
C ALA A 56 11.28 0.69 12.03
N GLU A 57 10.94 1.79 12.71
CA GLU A 57 11.86 2.56 13.54
C GLU A 57 12.47 1.73 14.68
N THR A 58 11.65 0.86 15.29
CA THR A 58 12.13 -0.05 16.34
C THR A 58 13.19 -1.02 15.80
N VAL A 59 12.97 -1.58 14.61
CA VAL A 59 13.91 -2.49 13.95
C VAL A 59 15.18 -1.73 13.52
N ALA A 60 15.03 -0.54 12.95
CA ALA A 60 16.15 0.30 12.53
C ALA A 60 17.06 0.62 13.71
N HIS A 61 16.49 1.06 14.84
CA HIS A 61 17.24 1.33 16.06
C HIS A 61 17.92 0.08 16.63
N ALA A 62 17.19 -1.04 16.74
CA ALA A 62 17.74 -2.30 17.25
C ALA A 62 18.88 -2.86 16.37
N SER A 63 18.84 -2.55 15.07
CA SER A 63 19.83 -3.01 14.09
C SER A 63 20.89 -1.94 13.77
N ALA A 64 20.84 -0.78 14.45
CA ALA A 64 21.70 0.39 14.20
C ALA A 64 21.74 0.85 12.73
N VAL A 65 20.62 0.73 12.00
CA VAL A 65 20.50 1.20 10.62
C VAL A 65 20.30 2.71 10.61
N THR A 66 21.20 3.45 9.98
CA THR A 66 21.13 4.92 9.97
C THR A 66 20.12 5.42 8.94
N ARG A 67 19.73 6.69 9.08
CA ARG A 67 18.86 7.34 8.10
C ARG A 67 19.47 7.36 6.70
N GLU A 68 20.76 7.65 6.62
CA GLU A 68 21.51 7.71 5.38
C GLU A 68 21.51 6.34 4.66
N GLU A 69 21.67 5.25 5.40
CA GLU A 69 21.60 3.88 4.84
C GLU A 69 20.21 3.56 4.29
N GLN A 70 19.15 3.97 4.99
CA GLN A 70 17.78 3.77 4.51
C GLN A 70 17.50 4.61 3.25
N ASP A 71 17.95 5.87 3.23
CA ASP A 71 17.80 6.77 2.07
C ASP A 71 18.59 6.26 0.86
N GLU A 72 19.83 5.77 1.06
CA GLU A 72 20.64 5.19 0.00
C GLU A 72 20.00 3.93 -0.59
N PHE A 73 19.45 3.06 0.27
CA PHE A 73 18.70 1.89 -0.17
C PHE A 73 17.47 2.26 -1.01
N ALA A 74 16.68 3.24 -0.56
CA ALA A 74 15.50 3.69 -1.30
C ALA A 74 15.88 4.32 -2.64
N PHE A 75 16.93 5.15 -2.68
CA PHE A 75 17.44 5.73 -3.92
C PHE A 75 17.87 4.64 -4.91
N SER A 76 18.65 3.65 -4.44
CA SER A 76 19.07 2.52 -5.28
C SER A 76 17.88 1.70 -5.79
N SER A 77 16.86 1.49 -4.96
CA SER A 77 15.63 0.79 -5.35
C SER A 77 14.89 1.51 -6.48
N GLN A 78 14.75 2.84 -6.38
CA GLN A 78 14.12 3.67 -7.41
C GLN A 78 14.90 3.60 -8.74
N GLN A 79 16.23 3.69 -8.70
CA GLN A 79 17.05 3.58 -9.90
C GLN A 79 16.91 2.21 -10.59
N LYS A 80 16.87 1.12 -9.81
CA LYS A 80 16.65 -0.23 -10.36
C LYS A 80 15.27 -0.35 -11.01
N CYS A 81 14.24 0.20 -10.39
CA CYS A 81 12.88 0.20 -10.94
C CYS A 81 12.83 0.97 -12.27
N GLU A 82 13.38 2.19 -12.31
CA GLU A 82 13.46 3.00 -13.54
C GLU A 82 14.17 2.24 -14.66
N GLN A 83 15.33 1.64 -14.35
CA GLN A 83 16.08 0.85 -15.31
C GLN A 83 15.26 -0.35 -15.83
N ALA A 84 14.64 -1.13 -14.93
CA ALA A 84 13.85 -2.30 -15.30
C ALA A 84 12.65 -1.95 -16.18
N MET A 85 11.98 -0.82 -15.89
CA MET A 85 10.90 -0.30 -16.73
C MET A 85 11.41 0.13 -18.11
N SER A 86 12.54 0.85 -18.18
CA SER A 86 13.13 1.28 -19.46
C SER A 86 13.55 0.10 -20.34
N LEU A 87 13.98 -1.00 -19.71
CA LEU A 87 14.33 -2.26 -20.36
C LEU A 87 13.14 -3.21 -20.56
N ARG A 88 11.92 -2.77 -20.22
CA ARG A 88 10.66 -3.50 -20.44
C ARG A 88 10.63 -4.87 -19.76
N HIS A 89 11.28 -5.01 -18.61
CA HIS A 89 11.33 -6.27 -17.87
C HIS A 89 9.97 -6.73 -17.35
N PHE A 90 9.03 -5.80 -17.14
CA PHE A 90 7.71 -6.09 -16.58
C PHE A 90 6.60 -6.31 -17.63
N ASP A 91 6.91 -6.21 -18.92
CA ASP A 91 5.90 -6.30 -20.00
C ASP A 91 5.19 -7.67 -20.02
N ALA A 92 5.86 -8.74 -19.59
CA ALA A 92 5.31 -10.09 -19.58
C ALA A 92 4.42 -10.40 -18.37
N GLU A 93 4.49 -9.60 -17.31
CA GLU A 93 3.77 -9.84 -16.05
C GLU A 93 2.67 -8.81 -15.77
N ILE A 94 2.69 -7.65 -16.45
CA ILE A 94 1.70 -6.59 -16.29
C ILE A 94 0.61 -6.72 -17.35
N GLU A 95 -0.61 -7.00 -16.89
CA GLU A 95 -1.81 -6.91 -17.73
C GLU A 95 -2.44 -5.51 -17.64
N PRO A 96 -2.73 -4.85 -18.78
CA PRO A 96 -3.31 -3.50 -18.79
C PRO A 96 -4.75 -3.49 -18.26
N ILE A 97 -5.04 -2.54 -17.37
CA ILE A 97 -6.41 -2.32 -16.87
C ILE A 97 -7.10 -1.31 -17.79
N VAL A 98 -8.24 -1.71 -18.34
CA VAL A 98 -9.08 -0.87 -19.20
C VAL A 98 -10.22 -0.28 -18.39
N LEU A 99 -10.23 1.05 -18.24
CA LEU A 99 -11.32 1.78 -17.57
C LEU A 99 -12.34 2.28 -18.59
N ALA A 100 -13.58 1.79 -18.47
CA ALA A 100 -14.71 2.28 -19.25
C ALA A 100 -15.37 3.46 -18.54
N THR A 101 -15.38 4.63 -19.19
CA THR A 101 -16.08 5.82 -18.69
C THR A 101 -17.40 6.03 -19.46
N SER A 102 -18.37 6.70 -18.84
CA SER A 102 -19.73 6.93 -19.40
C SER A 102 -19.77 7.72 -20.71
N LYS A 103 -18.64 8.28 -21.15
CA LYS A 103 -18.48 8.96 -22.44
C LYS A 103 -17.41 8.27 -23.29
N SER A 104 -17.67 7.05 -23.75
CA SER A 104 -16.97 6.37 -24.87
C SER A 104 -15.43 6.38 -24.86
N MET A 105 -14.79 6.69 -23.73
CA MET A 105 -13.35 6.85 -23.61
C MET A 105 -12.86 5.68 -22.76
N LEU A 106 -12.16 4.78 -23.42
CA LEU A 106 -11.39 3.72 -22.78
C LEU A 106 -10.05 4.34 -22.37
N ILE A 107 -9.79 4.41 -21.07
CA ILE A 107 -8.48 4.77 -20.55
C ILE A 107 -7.77 3.46 -20.24
N ILE A 108 -6.69 3.17 -20.98
CA ILE A 108 -5.76 2.11 -20.60
C ILE A 108 -4.83 2.70 -19.55
N VAL A 109 -4.96 2.24 -18.31
CA VAL A 109 -4.04 2.63 -17.25
C VAL A 109 -2.86 1.69 -17.30
N PHE A 110 -1.75 2.17 -17.84
CA PHE A 110 -0.45 1.56 -17.62
C PHE A 110 -0.01 1.92 -16.21
N THR A 111 0.37 0.92 -15.43
CA THR A 111 0.98 1.15 -14.11
C THR A 111 2.22 2.03 -14.28
N LYS A 112 2.14 3.26 -13.79
CA LYS A 112 3.32 4.03 -13.41
C LYS A 112 3.75 3.50 -12.05
N ILE A 113 4.74 2.62 -12.02
CA ILE A 113 5.37 2.17 -10.76
C ILE A 113 6.11 3.34 -10.07
N ILE A 114 6.34 4.45 -10.77
CA ILE A 114 7.30 5.50 -10.41
C ILE A 114 6.75 6.59 -9.46
N GLU A 115 5.44 6.69 -9.20
CA GLU A 115 4.91 7.73 -8.29
C GLU A 115 4.67 7.23 -6.86
N PHE A 116 5.65 6.53 -6.27
CA PHE A 116 5.76 6.45 -4.81
C PHE A 116 6.60 7.62 -4.32
N ASN A 117 5.91 8.69 -3.95
CA ASN A 117 6.53 9.87 -3.32
C ASN A 117 7.20 9.42 -2.01
N ILE A 118 8.53 9.64 -1.91
CA ILE A 118 9.43 9.24 -0.81
C ILE A 118 8.91 9.67 0.58
N TYR A 119 7.96 10.60 0.64
CA TYR A 119 7.31 11.02 1.88
C TYR A 119 6.59 9.90 2.65
N PHE A 120 6.13 8.81 2.03
CA PHE A 120 5.34 7.81 2.79
C PHE A 120 6.18 6.77 3.53
N ILE A 121 7.44 6.54 3.13
CA ILE A 121 8.34 5.56 3.77
C ILE A 121 9.23 6.22 4.83
N PHE A 122 9.44 7.54 4.78
CA PHE A 122 10.52 8.22 5.52
C PHE A 122 10.11 9.36 6.46
N TYR A 123 8.81 9.58 6.66
CA TYR A 123 8.26 10.69 7.46
C TYR A 123 7.37 10.26 8.63
N PHE A 124 7.53 9.02 9.12
CA PHE A 124 7.02 8.59 10.42
C PHE A 124 8.16 8.13 11.30
#